data_AF-A0A2T1FKE3-F1
#
_entry.id   AF-A0A2T1FKE3-F1
#
_cell.length_a   1.000
_cell.length_b   1.000
_cell.length_c   1.000
_cell.angle_alpha   90.00
_cell.angle_beta   90.00
_cell.angle_gamma   90.00
#
_symmetry.space_group_name_H-M   'P 1'
#
loop_
_entity.id
_entity.type
_entity.pdbx_description
1 polymer ?
#
loop_
_entity_poly.entity_id
_entity_poly.type
_entity_poly.pdbx_seq_one_letter_code
_entity_poly.pdbx_strand_id
1 'polypeptide(L)'
;VKARVEIPPDELLRAIRNIVKLPEIIVNGKIEDCALGFASYFTLDRHADFRQELIDRGQLAARTKTEIYPQADDLDEKSWLSEVFQALNVANIDNCSIPKRIYLNLSSKILDFDSHRIGNIIDTRGLDLATKDRRDLACYIRDNDDSICIFTERFPSAPANVIQIIGKYLTPTAKDINTKFALLVMPRKGEPEKVLGADGRAVDDIDRGLALRKANIDNVFSNERINFPFDNILFYDALQGYLGDGSLDRSDESIDIALERQQVFADIERVIVDRERQLEKEIQLLDRQFEQIRTGKDFAQFENEIVLVAQQKVHELSSLNLASNSFANDYVDMLPEHHCTLRATNNRYGQYELRDIDIYFNGRYLAENLIRHSTEKYKSELLNLISFIETEISPDSTLSAIVQRLRSQIDGNYEDLAIDLGVEIETILSDRLLAPKDYDESTFWQQTIDRWGQGSGYKVDVLSLYTQQVIEIDELFADLIQTAWIDRIIQPILVFLGESTSTGRSS
;
A
#
# COMPACT_ATOMS: atom_id res chain seq x y z
N VAL A 1 -23.09 -28.35 -18.59
CA VAL A 1 -22.54 -27.13 -17.97
C VAL A 1 -21.03 -27.17 -18.10
N LYS A 2 -20.40 -26.34 -18.94
CA LYS A 2 -18.93 -26.24 -18.94
C LYS A 2 -18.56 -25.55 -17.63
N ALA A 3 -18.15 -26.33 -16.62
CA ALA A 3 -17.48 -25.78 -15.45
C ALA A 3 -16.20 -25.12 -15.98
N ARG A 4 -16.21 -23.80 -16.14
CA ARG A 4 -14.97 -23.05 -16.29
C ARG A 4 -14.26 -23.17 -14.95
N VAL A 5 -13.30 -24.09 -14.92
CA VAL A 5 -12.40 -24.31 -13.80
C VAL A 5 -11.66 -23.00 -13.55
N GLU A 6 -11.62 -22.57 -12.30
CA GLU A 6 -10.80 -21.44 -11.87
C GLU A 6 -9.34 -21.84 -12.12
N ILE A 7 -8.71 -21.24 -13.13
CA ILE A 7 -7.30 -21.49 -13.42
C ILE A 7 -6.50 -20.54 -12.53
N PRO A 8 -5.58 -21.06 -11.68
CA PRO A 8 -4.66 -20.21 -10.93
C PRO A 8 -3.80 -19.36 -11.89
N PRO A 9 -3.12 -18.30 -11.41
CA PRO A 9 -2.13 -17.59 -12.22
C PRO A 9 -1.17 -18.55 -12.93
N ASP A 10 -0.74 -18.20 -14.14
CA ASP A 10 0.05 -19.09 -15.00
C ASP A 10 1.34 -19.58 -14.32
N GLU A 11 1.96 -18.74 -13.48
CA GLU A 11 3.14 -19.11 -12.70
C GLU A 11 2.85 -20.22 -11.69
N LEU A 12 1.71 -20.13 -10.98
CA LEU A 12 1.25 -21.15 -10.04
C LEU A 12 0.86 -22.43 -10.78
N LEU A 13 0.18 -22.32 -11.92
CA LEU A 13 -0.15 -23.48 -12.74
C LEU A 13 1.12 -24.20 -13.22
N ARG A 14 2.12 -23.45 -13.69
CA ARG A 14 3.44 -23.97 -14.07
C ARG A 14 4.13 -24.66 -12.90
N ALA A 15 4.14 -24.05 -11.72
CA ALA A 15 4.71 -24.63 -10.51
C ALA A 15 3.99 -25.93 -10.11
N ILE A 16 2.66 -25.95 -10.11
CA ILE A 16 1.85 -27.16 -9.80
C ILE A 16 2.16 -28.27 -10.79
N ARG A 17 2.21 -27.97 -12.10
CA ARG A 17 2.58 -28.93 -13.15
C ARG A 17 3.95 -29.55 -12.92
N ASN A 18 4.94 -28.75 -12.53
CA ASN A 18 6.28 -29.23 -12.23
C ASN A 18 6.33 -30.07 -10.95
N ILE A 19 5.56 -29.71 -9.92
CA ILE A 19 5.42 -30.49 -8.68
C ILE A 19 4.89 -31.89 -8.96
N VAL A 20 3.85 -32.02 -9.80
CA VAL A 20 3.26 -33.31 -10.18
C VAL A 20 3.95 -34.00 -11.36
N LYS A 21 5.09 -33.46 -11.83
CA LYS A 21 5.90 -34.00 -12.93
C LYS A 21 5.14 -34.13 -14.26
N LEU A 22 4.27 -33.16 -14.56
CA LEU A 22 3.51 -33.03 -15.80
C LEU A 22 3.67 -31.62 -16.42
N PRO A 23 4.89 -31.23 -16.81
CA PRO A 23 5.17 -29.90 -17.38
C PRO A 23 4.56 -29.70 -18.78
N GLU A 24 4.58 -28.46 -19.25
CA GLU A 24 4.53 -28.18 -20.69
C GLU A 24 5.95 -28.27 -21.26
N ILE A 25 6.13 -29.00 -22.35
CA ILE A 25 7.42 -29.17 -23.02
C ILE A 25 7.32 -28.75 -24.48
N ILE A 26 8.44 -28.33 -25.07
CA ILE A 26 8.51 -28.00 -26.50
C ILE A 26 9.10 -29.21 -27.23
N VAL A 27 8.29 -29.81 -28.11
CA VAL A 27 8.71 -30.91 -28.98
C VAL A 27 8.50 -30.48 -30.43
N ASN A 28 9.59 -30.44 -31.21
CA ASN A 28 9.58 -30.00 -32.62
C ASN A 28 8.90 -28.63 -32.84
N GLY A 29 9.12 -27.67 -31.93
CA GLY A 29 8.55 -26.32 -32.01
C GLY A 29 7.07 -26.24 -31.65
N LYS A 30 6.45 -27.31 -31.13
CA LYS A 30 5.08 -27.30 -30.61
C LYS A 30 5.08 -27.54 -29.11
N ILE A 31 4.18 -26.86 -28.42
CA ILE A 31 3.92 -27.08 -26.99
C ILE A 31 3.14 -28.38 -26.85
N GLU A 32 3.70 -29.34 -26.12
CA GLU A 32 3.04 -30.54 -25.67
C GLU A 32 2.74 -30.42 -24.18
N ASP A 33 1.45 -30.51 -23.83
CA ASP A 33 1.00 -30.45 -22.44
C ASP A 33 0.92 -31.87 -21.88
N CYS A 34 1.91 -32.25 -21.07
CA CYS A 34 1.97 -33.57 -20.46
C CYS A 34 0.77 -33.81 -19.52
N ALA A 35 0.18 -32.78 -18.92
CA ALA A 35 -0.98 -32.93 -18.05
C ALA A 35 -2.25 -33.25 -18.84
N LEU A 36 -2.43 -32.65 -20.02
CA LEU A 36 -3.54 -33.02 -20.93
C LEU A 36 -3.37 -34.44 -21.47
N GLY A 37 -2.14 -34.80 -21.87
CA GLY A 37 -1.82 -36.17 -22.27
C GLY A 37 -2.13 -37.16 -21.15
N PHE A 38 -1.77 -36.84 -19.92
CA PHE A 38 -2.04 -37.66 -18.75
C PHE A 38 -3.54 -37.77 -18.41
N ALA A 39 -4.27 -36.65 -18.47
CA ALA A 39 -5.70 -36.62 -18.22
C ALA A 39 -6.49 -37.50 -19.21
N SER A 40 -5.98 -37.68 -20.44
CA SER A 40 -6.64 -38.51 -21.47
C SER A 40 -6.78 -39.99 -21.09
N TYR A 41 -6.00 -40.49 -20.12
CA TYR A 41 -6.11 -41.85 -19.60
C TYR A 41 -7.29 -42.05 -18.64
N PHE A 42 -7.98 -40.97 -18.24
CA PHE A 42 -9.06 -40.99 -17.26
C PHE A 42 -10.38 -40.58 -17.91
N THR A 43 -11.40 -41.41 -17.74
CA THR A 43 -12.77 -41.08 -18.12
C THR A 43 -13.41 -40.16 -17.07
N LEU A 44 -14.50 -39.48 -17.42
CA LEU A 44 -15.15 -38.49 -16.54
C LEU A 44 -15.59 -39.07 -15.18
N ASP A 45 -16.01 -40.34 -15.16
CA ASP A 45 -16.40 -41.09 -13.96
C ASP A 45 -15.20 -41.45 -13.06
N ARG A 46 -13.96 -41.32 -13.56
CA ARG A 46 -12.71 -41.60 -12.85
C ARG A 46 -11.97 -40.33 -12.42
N HIS A 47 -12.69 -39.21 -12.28
CA HIS A 47 -12.12 -37.95 -11.81
C HIS A 47 -11.45 -38.06 -10.43
N ALA A 48 -12.00 -38.88 -9.52
CA ALA A 48 -11.41 -39.12 -8.20
C ALA A 48 -10.05 -39.83 -8.30
N ASP A 49 -9.93 -40.85 -9.15
CA ASP A 49 -8.67 -41.56 -9.41
C ASP A 49 -7.61 -40.62 -9.99
N PHE A 50 -8.00 -39.79 -10.97
CA PHE A 50 -7.12 -38.78 -11.56
C PHE A 50 -6.59 -37.81 -10.49
N ARG A 51 -7.47 -37.32 -9.61
CA ARG A 51 -7.10 -36.43 -8.51
C ARG A 51 -6.10 -37.11 -7.56
N GLN A 52 -6.35 -38.36 -7.18
CA GLN A 52 -5.48 -39.09 -6.26
C GLN A 52 -4.08 -39.29 -6.86
N GLU A 53 -3.99 -39.68 -8.13
CA GLU A 53 -2.73 -39.87 -8.83
C GLU A 53 -1.91 -38.57 -8.97
N LEU A 54 -2.57 -37.42 -9.16
CA LEU A 54 -1.89 -36.12 -9.10
C LEU A 54 -1.32 -35.81 -7.72
N ILE A 55 -2.06 -36.12 -6.64
CA ILE A 55 -1.61 -35.94 -5.26
C ILE A 55 -0.40 -36.84 -4.97
N ASP A 56 -0.47 -38.10 -5.39
CA ASP A 56 0.59 -39.09 -5.20
C ASP A 56 1.89 -38.68 -5.92
N ARG A 57 1.79 -38.17 -7.16
CA ARG A 57 2.92 -37.62 -7.92
C ARG A 57 3.52 -36.38 -7.26
N GLY A 58 2.67 -35.51 -6.71
CA GLY A 58 3.12 -34.28 -6.07
C GLY A 58 3.95 -34.50 -4.82
N GLN A 59 3.81 -35.66 -4.17
CA GLN A 59 4.52 -36.04 -2.93
C GLN A 59 4.47 -34.93 -1.87
N LEU A 60 3.31 -34.27 -1.72
CA LEU A 60 3.17 -33.02 -0.95
C LEU A 60 3.68 -33.13 0.49
N ALA A 61 3.48 -34.29 1.14
CA ALA A 61 3.93 -34.55 2.50
C ALA A 61 5.46 -34.59 2.65
N ALA A 62 6.21 -34.89 1.59
CA ALA A 62 7.67 -34.93 1.61
C ALA A 62 8.30 -33.53 1.39
N ARG A 63 7.53 -32.55 0.93
CA ARG A 63 8.02 -31.21 0.56
C ARG A 63 8.16 -30.28 1.77
N THR A 64 9.03 -30.67 2.69
CA THR A 64 9.19 -30.03 4.01
C THR A 64 10.44 -29.15 4.13
N LYS A 65 11.33 -29.13 3.14
CA LYS A 65 12.57 -28.36 3.17
C LYS A 65 12.29 -26.86 2.99
N THR A 66 12.72 -26.08 3.97
CA THR A 66 12.55 -24.61 4.02
C THR A 66 13.86 -23.83 3.95
N GLU A 67 15.01 -24.50 4.03
CA GLU A 67 16.34 -23.87 4.05
C GLU A 67 17.22 -24.46 2.94
N ILE A 68 17.96 -23.61 2.24
CA ILE A 68 18.88 -24.00 1.16
C ILE A 68 20.20 -23.27 1.38
N TYR A 69 21.29 -24.04 1.44
CA TYR A 69 22.64 -23.53 1.66
C TYR A 69 23.56 -23.95 0.51
N PRO A 70 24.57 -23.14 0.16
CA PRO A 70 25.60 -23.55 -0.78
C PRO A 70 26.34 -24.78 -0.20
N GLN A 71 26.68 -25.74 -1.06
CA GLN A 71 27.33 -27.00 -0.64
C GLN A 71 28.85 -26.87 -0.54
N ALA A 72 29.44 -25.76 -0.99
CA ALA A 72 30.88 -25.52 -0.98
C ALA A 72 31.20 -24.04 -0.70
N ASP A 73 32.29 -23.80 0.02
CA ASP A 73 32.72 -22.46 0.47
C ASP A 73 33.29 -21.58 -0.66
N ASP A 74 33.71 -22.18 -1.78
CA ASP A 74 34.30 -21.49 -2.96
C ASP A 74 33.30 -21.26 -4.12
N LEU A 75 32.00 -21.44 -3.89
CA LEU A 75 30.98 -21.18 -4.91
C LEU A 75 30.88 -19.68 -5.21
N ASP A 76 30.84 -19.32 -6.49
CA ASP A 76 30.39 -17.99 -6.90
C ASP A 76 28.93 -17.82 -6.47
N GLU A 77 28.73 -17.08 -5.38
CA GLU A 77 27.44 -16.90 -4.73
C GLU A 77 26.39 -16.38 -5.70
N LYS A 78 26.76 -15.50 -6.64
CA LYS A 78 25.83 -14.96 -7.63
C LYS A 78 25.31 -16.04 -8.59
N SER A 79 26.22 -16.87 -9.10
CA SER A 79 25.85 -18.00 -9.97
C SER A 79 25.01 -19.03 -9.21
N TRP A 80 25.39 -19.36 -7.98
CA TRP A 80 24.63 -20.26 -7.12
C TRP A 80 23.20 -19.75 -6.84
N LEU A 81 23.05 -18.47 -6.48
CA LEU A 81 21.73 -17.85 -6.28
C LEU A 81 20.88 -17.93 -7.54
N SER A 82 21.46 -17.61 -8.71
CA SER A 82 20.77 -17.69 -10.00
C SER A 82 20.21 -19.10 -10.26
N GLU A 83 21.02 -20.14 -10.05
CA GLU A 83 20.59 -21.54 -10.23
C GLU A 83 19.47 -21.94 -9.25
N VAL A 84 19.62 -21.58 -7.97
CA VAL A 84 18.63 -21.90 -6.93
C VAL A 84 17.31 -21.19 -7.20
N PHE A 85 17.33 -19.89 -7.51
CA PHE A 85 16.11 -19.13 -7.82
C PHE A 85 15.48 -19.59 -9.14
N GLN A 86 16.26 -19.98 -10.15
CA GLN A 86 15.71 -20.58 -11.36
C GLN A 86 14.93 -21.87 -11.04
N ALA A 87 15.47 -22.74 -10.18
CA ALA A 87 14.78 -23.96 -9.75
C ALA A 87 13.54 -23.68 -8.87
N LEU A 88 13.63 -22.69 -7.97
CA LEU A 88 12.50 -22.27 -7.11
C LEU A 88 11.34 -21.68 -7.92
N ASN A 89 11.63 -20.79 -8.88
CA ASN A 89 10.62 -20.11 -9.72
C ASN A 89 9.76 -21.05 -10.55
N VAL A 90 10.25 -22.27 -10.79
CA VAL A 90 9.53 -23.33 -11.50
C VAL A 90 9.19 -24.51 -10.59
N ALA A 91 9.35 -24.38 -9.27
CA ALA A 91 9.06 -25.42 -8.27
C ALA A 91 9.70 -26.79 -8.57
N ASN A 92 10.93 -26.78 -9.10
CA ASN A 92 11.66 -28.00 -9.49
C ASN A 92 12.58 -28.55 -8.39
N ILE A 93 12.41 -28.11 -7.15
CA ILE A 93 13.10 -28.68 -5.98
C ILE A 93 12.16 -29.69 -5.33
N ASP A 94 12.52 -30.98 -5.39
CA ASP A 94 11.62 -32.08 -5.00
C ASP A 94 11.11 -31.99 -3.57
N ASN A 95 11.99 -31.63 -2.62
CA ASN A 95 11.63 -31.56 -1.21
C ASN A 95 11.19 -30.16 -0.75
N CYS A 96 11.00 -29.21 -1.67
CA CYS A 96 10.56 -27.86 -1.34
C CYS A 96 9.13 -27.62 -1.86
N SER A 97 8.31 -26.94 -1.05
CA SER A 97 6.99 -26.47 -1.46
C SER A 97 7.11 -25.10 -2.15
N ILE A 98 5.99 -24.58 -2.67
CA ILE A 98 5.95 -23.22 -3.24
C ILE A 98 6.08 -22.21 -2.09
N PRO A 99 7.13 -21.37 -2.04
CA PRO A 99 7.34 -20.46 -0.93
C PRO A 99 6.34 -19.30 -0.97
N LYS A 100 5.76 -18.95 0.20
CA LYS A 100 4.97 -17.72 0.38
C LYS A 100 5.88 -16.50 0.67
N ARG A 101 7.05 -16.74 1.25
CA ARG A 101 8.08 -15.74 1.59
C ARG A 101 9.46 -16.38 1.48
N ILE A 102 10.42 -15.64 0.96
CA ILE A 102 11.82 -16.07 0.86
C ILE A 102 12.67 -15.10 1.68
N TYR A 103 13.50 -15.65 2.56
CA TYR A 103 14.51 -14.89 3.30
C TYR A 103 15.86 -15.17 2.65
N LEU A 104 16.55 -14.10 2.24
CA LEU A 104 17.81 -14.19 1.51
C LEU A 104 18.90 -13.50 2.32
N ASN A 105 19.89 -14.29 2.77
CA ASN A 105 21.10 -13.77 3.40
C ASN A 105 22.19 -13.68 2.33
N LEU A 106 22.69 -12.48 2.07
CA LEU A 106 23.73 -12.21 1.08
C LEU A 106 25.05 -11.96 1.79
N SER A 107 26.17 -12.38 1.19
CA SER A 107 27.48 -11.93 1.65
C SER A 107 27.74 -10.48 1.24
N SER A 108 28.66 -9.82 1.95
CA SER A 108 29.12 -8.46 1.62
C SER A 108 29.79 -8.35 0.25
N LYS A 109 30.15 -9.48 -0.40
CA LYS A 109 30.65 -9.49 -1.78
C LYS A 109 29.55 -9.19 -2.80
N ILE A 110 28.30 -9.52 -2.49
CA ILE A 110 27.14 -9.21 -3.36
C ILE A 110 26.57 -7.85 -2.98
N LEU A 111 26.31 -7.64 -1.70
CA LEU A 111 25.78 -6.39 -1.17
C LEU A 111 26.26 -6.18 0.25
N ASP A 112 27.07 -5.14 0.44
CA ASP A 112 27.65 -4.80 1.75
C ASP A 112 26.69 -3.92 2.55
N PHE A 113 25.74 -4.56 3.23
CA PHE A 113 24.79 -3.88 4.10
C PHE A 113 25.46 -3.08 5.22
N ASP A 114 26.62 -3.50 5.73
CA ASP A 114 27.30 -2.82 6.84
C ASP A 114 27.91 -1.48 6.40
N SER A 115 28.29 -1.38 5.12
CA SER A 115 28.76 -0.12 4.52
C SER A 115 27.63 0.89 4.29
N HIS A 116 26.38 0.42 4.36
CA HIS A 116 25.17 1.21 4.14
C HIS A 116 24.36 1.32 5.44
N ARG A 117 23.53 2.35 5.57
CA ARG A 117 22.61 2.47 6.72
C ARG A 117 21.34 1.62 6.54
N ILE A 118 21.51 0.38 6.05
CA ILE A 118 20.42 -0.48 5.58
C ILE A 118 20.52 -1.82 6.30
N GLY A 119 19.55 -2.11 7.17
CA GLY A 119 19.49 -3.40 7.87
C GLY A 119 18.90 -4.54 7.02
N ASN A 120 17.86 -4.26 6.24
CA ASN A 120 17.17 -5.24 5.39
C ASN A 120 16.58 -4.56 4.15
N ILE A 121 16.49 -5.29 3.04
CA ILE A 121 15.72 -4.90 1.85
C ILE A 121 14.53 -5.85 1.72
N ILE A 122 13.34 -5.29 1.59
CA ILE A 122 12.10 -6.05 1.45
C ILE A 122 11.57 -5.82 0.03
N ASP A 123 11.86 -6.77 -0.85
CA ASP A 123 11.22 -6.82 -2.16
C ASP A 123 9.79 -7.34 -2.01
N THR A 124 8.83 -6.59 -2.51
CA THR A 124 7.40 -6.95 -2.41
C THR A 124 6.88 -7.33 -3.79
N ARG A 125 5.78 -8.09 -3.83
CA ARG A 125 5.12 -8.40 -5.10
C ARG A 125 4.77 -7.10 -5.85
N GLY A 126 4.71 -7.17 -7.17
CA GLY A 126 4.32 -6.03 -8.00
C GLY A 126 2.93 -5.51 -7.68
N LEU A 127 2.70 -4.25 -8.06
CA LEU A 127 1.38 -3.62 -8.05
C LEU A 127 0.75 -3.81 -9.43
N ASP A 128 0.03 -4.90 -9.63
CA ASP A 128 -0.78 -5.04 -10.84
C ASP A 128 -2.05 -4.19 -10.68
N LEU A 129 -2.46 -3.44 -11.70
CA LEU A 129 -3.64 -2.55 -11.67
C LEU A 129 -4.96 -3.27 -11.28
N ALA A 130 -5.01 -4.60 -11.42
CA ALA A 130 -6.14 -5.43 -11.01
C ALA A 130 -6.07 -5.91 -9.53
N THR A 131 -4.90 -5.73 -8.90
CA THR A 131 -4.57 -6.18 -7.54
C THR A 131 -4.91 -5.06 -6.59
N LYS A 132 -6.17 -5.03 -6.16
CA LYS A 132 -6.68 -3.90 -5.40
C LYS A 132 -6.17 -3.91 -3.96
N ASP A 133 -5.86 -5.06 -3.33
CA ASP A 133 -5.84 -5.16 -1.85
C ASP A 133 -4.47 -5.62 -1.32
N ARG A 134 -3.48 -4.73 -1.41
CA ARG A 134 -2.12 -4.93 -0.88
C ARG A 134 -2.01 -4.66 0.63
N ARG A 135 -2.83 -5.34 1.43
CA ARG A 135 -2.85 -5.22 2.91
C ARG A 135 -1.44 -5.36 3.52
N ASP A 136 -0.59 -6.19 2.92
CA ASP A 136 0.80 -6.39 3.33
C ASP A 136 1.68 -5.13 3.23
N LEU A 137 1.30 -4.11 2.45
CA LEU A 137 2.03 -2.85 2.36
C LEU A 137 1.69 -1.87 3.48
N ALA A 138 0.51 -2.01 4.09
CA ALA A 138 0.05 -1.08 5.14
C ALA A 138 1.05 -1.00 6.30
N CYS A 139 1.64 -2.14 6.70
CA CYS A 139 2.58 -2.18 7.81
C CYS A 139 3.89 -1.41 7.54
N TYR A 140 4.36 -1.34 6.29
CA TYR A 140 5.58 -0.61 5.94
C TYR A 140 5.31 0.87 5.68
N ILE A 141 4.14 1.18 5.13
CA ILE A 141 3.77 2.56 4.77
C ILE A 141 3.29 3.34 6.00
N ARG A 142 2.44 2.73 6.83
CA ARG A 142 1.80 3.39 7.99
C ARG A 142 2.48 3.04 9.31
N ASP A 143 2.61 1.74 9.59
CA ASP A 143 2.83 1.29 10.97
C ASP A 143 4.32 1.21 11.38
N ASN A 144 5.24 1.21 10.42
CA ASN A 144 6.66 1.04 10.67
C ASN A 144 7.45 2.32 10.39
N ASP A 145 7.92 2.95 11.46
CA ASP A 145 8.73 4.16 11.37
C ASP A 145 10.17 3.89 10.93
N ASP A 146 10.71 2.69 11.06
CA ASP A 146 12.08 2.38 10.63
C ASP A 146 12.18 2.04 9.14
N SER A 147 11.06 2.11 8.41
CA SER A 147 11.02 1.79 6.97
C SER A 147 11.16 3.04 6.09
N ILE A 148 11.98 2.93 5.04
CA ILE A 148 11.95 3.80 3.87
C ILE A 148 11.35 2.99 2.71
N CYS A 149 10.32 3.54 2.09
CA CYS A 149 9.58 2.90 1.02
C CYS A 149 10.03 3.47 -0.34
N ILE A 150 10.64 2.61 -1.15
CA ILE A 150 11.11 2.96 -2.50
C ILE A 150 10.10 2.44 -3.52
N PHE A 151 9.36 3.34 -4.15
CA PHE A 151 8.42 2.99 -5.22
C PHE A 151 9.16 2.89 -6.55
N THR A 152 9.18 1.71 -7.15
CA THR A 152 9.79 1.50 -8.46
C THR A 152 8.77 1.65 -9.57
N GLU A 153 9.02 2.52 -10.54
CA GLU A 153 8.09 2.70 -11.67
C GLU A 153 8.82 2.84 -13.02
N ARG A 154 8.15 2.44 -14.11
CA ARG A 154 8.69 2.60 -15.46
C ARG A 154 8.68 4.07 -15.86
N PHE A 155 9.71 4.50 -16.58
CA PHE A 155 9.88 5.87 -17.03
C PHE A 155 8.66 6.53 -17.69
N PRO A 156 7.96 5.91 -18.67
CA PRO A 156 6.82 6.57 -19.32
C PRO A 156 5.56 6.65 -18.44
N SER A 157 5.40 5.78 -17.44
CA SER A 157 4.20 5.75 -16.59
C SER A 157 4.35 6.55 -15.29
N ALA A 158 5.57 6.72 -14.79
CA ALA A 158 5.82 7.43 -13.52
C ALA A 158 5.20 8.83 -13.50
N PRO A 159 4.44 9.25 -12.46
CA PRO A 159 4.23 8.59 -11.17
C PRO A 159 2.84 7.91 -10.99
N ALA A 160 2.29 7.26 -12.03
CA ALA A 160 0.90 6.78 -12.02
C ALA A 160 0.57 5.82 -10.86
N ASN A 161 1.44 4.85 -10.58
CA ASN A 161 1.15 3.83 -9.56
C ASN A 161 1.39 4.35 -8.15
N VAL A 162 2.45 5.14 -7.94
CA VAL A 162 2.78 5.67 -6.61
C VAL A 162 1.70 6.63 -6.09
N ILE A 163 1.06 7.42 -6.96
CA ILE A 163 -0.06 8.29 -6.57
C ILE A 163 -1.23 7.47 -6.01
N GLN A 164 -1.57 6.34 -6.66
CA GLN A 164 -2.64 5.48 -6.21
C GLN A 164 -2.33 4.84 -4.84
N ILE A 165 -1.08 4.45 -4.62
CA ILE A 165 -0.64 3.88 -3.34
C ILE A 165 -0.64 4.93 -2.24
N ILE A 166 -0.09 6.12 -2.50
CA ILE A 166 -0.13 7.23 -1.56
C ILE A 166 -1.58 7.54 -1.21
N GLY A 167 -2.46 7.74 -2.19
CA GLY A 167 -3.88 8.00 -1.94
C GLY A 167 -4.61 6.84 -1.24
N LYS A 168 -4.12 5.59 -1.40
CA LYS A 168 -4.69 4.43 -0.70
C LYS A 168 -4.31 4.40 0.78
N TYR A 169 -3.05 4.63 1.09
CA TYR A 169 -2.53 4.41 2.44
C TYR A 169 -2.37 5.70 3.23
N LEU A 170 -2.34 6.87 2.61
CA LEU A 170 -2.01 8.13 3.26
C LEU A 170 -2.93 9.24 2.76
N THR A 171 -2.99 10.33 3.52
CA THR A 171 -3.51 11.59 2.98
C THR A 171 -2.44 12.33 2.18
N PRO A 172 -2.81 13.14 1.18
CA PRO A 172 -1.83 13.89 0.37
C PRO A 172 -0.90 14.80 1.20
N THR A 173 -1.32 15.17 2.40
CA THR A 173 -0.57 16.00 3.35
C THR A 173 0.08 15.21 4.49
N ALA A 174 0.02 13.88 4.47
CA ALA A 174 0.65 13.05 5.48
C ALA A 174 2.15 13.36 5.54
N LYS A 175 2.65 13.61 6.75
CA LYS A 175 4.05 13.96 7.00
C LYS A 175 5.00 12.86 6.52
N ASP A 176 4.59 11.60 6.61
CA ASP A 176 5.35 10.46 6.09
C ASP A 176 5.70 10.62 4.60
N ILE A 177 4.91 11.38 3.83
CA ILE A 177 5.16 11.57 2.40
C ILE A 177 6.52 12.20 2.12
N ASN A 178 6.90 13.20 2.92
CA ASN A 178 8.11 13.98 2.72
C ASN A 178 9.35 13.39 3.40
N THR A 179 9.18 12.33 4.20
CA THR A 179 10.23 11.74 5.03
C THR A 179 10.51 10.28 4.71
N LYS A 180 9.51 9.49 4.31
CA LYS A 180 9.61 8.02 4.20
C LYS A 180 9.64 7.48 2.78
N PHE A 181 9.39 8.29 1.75
CA PHE A 181 9.28 7.78 0.38
C PHE A 181 10.33 8.31 -0.58
N ALA A 182 10.71 7.43 -1.50
CA ALA A 182 11.43 7.76 -2.73
C ALA A 182 10.75 7.10 -3.92
N LEU A 183 10.83 7.74 -5.08
CA LEU A 183 10.36 7.21 -6.36
C LEU A 183 11.58 6.88 -7.20
N LEU A 184 11.84 5.60 -7.45
CA LEU A 184 12.89 5.13 -8.32
C LEU A 184 12.31 4.86 -9.72
N VAL A 185 12.54 5.80 -10.61
CA VAL A 185 12.12 5.71 -12.00
C VAL A 185 13.16 4.93 -12.81
N MET A 186 12.71 3.93 -13.56
CA MET A 186 13.58 3.05 -14.34
C MET A 186 13.50 3.39 -15.83
N PRO A 187 14.36 4.30 -16.35
CA PRO A 187 14.49 4.53 -17.78
C PRO A 187 15.07 3.30 -18.46
N ARG A 188 14.66 3.07 -19.72
CA ARG A 188 15.30 2.13 -20.63
C ARG A 188 16.09 2.89 -21.68
N LYS A 189 17.11 2.25 -22.24
CA LYS A 189 17.94 2.78 -23.34
C LYS A 189 17.10 3.50 -24.42
N GLY A 190 17.35 4.80 -24.62
CA GLY A 190 16.68 5.62 -25.63
C GLY A 190 15.34 6.22 -25.22
N GLU A 191 14.82 5.97 -24.00
CA GLU A 191 13.57 6.60 -23.52
C GLU A 191 13.77 8.07 -23.13
N PRO A 192 14.80 8.46 -22.36
CA PRO A 192 15.03 9.86 -21.99
C PRO A 192 15.19 10.79 -23.20
N GLU A 193 15.91 10.36 -24.22
CA GLU A 193 16.22 11.14 -25.44
C GLU A 193 14.96 11.48 -26.25
N LYS A 194 13.92 10.63 -26.15
CA LYS A 194 12.63 10.79 -26.83
C LYS A 194 11.67 11.74 -26.10
N VAL A 195 12.02 12.22 -24.91
CA VAL A 195 11.19 13.18 -24.19
C VAL A 195 11.06 14.45 -25.03
N LEU A 196 9.82 14.92 -25.21
CA LEU A 196 9.54 16.12 -25.98
C LEU A 196 9.85 17.37 -25.16
N GLY A 197 10.69 18.24 -25.72
CA GLY A 197 10.92 19.59 -25.23
C GLY A 197 9.76 20.53 -25.53
N ALA A 198 9.87 21.77 -25.04
CA ALA A 198 8.85 22.81 -25.22
C ALA A 198 8.60 23.20 -26.69
N ASP A 199 9.55 22.91 -27.58
CA ASP A 199 9.45 23.12 -29.04
C ASP A 199 8.76 21.95 -29.77
N GLY A 200 8.30 20.94 -29.02
CA GLY A 200 7.65 19.74 -29.56
C GLY A 200 8.62 18.74 -30.21
N ARG A 201 9.94 18.90 -30.03
CA ARG A 201 10.96 17.99 -30.56
C ARG A 201 11.56 17.13 -29.45
N ALA A 202 12.06 15.95 -29.81
CA ALA A 202 12.86 15.13 -28.92
C ALA A 202 14.11 15.89 -28.49
N VAL A 203 14.52 15.75 -27.23
CA VAL A 203 15.69 16.46 -26.69
C VAL A 203 17.02 15.86 -27.14
N ASP A 204 17.03 14.60 -27.59
CA ASP A 204 18.22 13.86 -28.06
C ASP A 204 19.42 13.88 -27.07
N ASP A 205 19.12 14.10 -25.79
CA ASP A 205 20.08 14.18 -24.69
C ASP A 205 19.49 13.52 -23.45
N ILE A 206 20.25 12.59 -22.84
CA ILE A 206 19.77 11.77 -21.72
C ILE A 206 19.50 12.64 -20.51
N ASP A 207 20.48 13.43 -20.07
CA ASP A 207 20.39 14.24 -18.85
C ASP A 207 19.24 15.25 -18.92
N ARG A 208 19.08 15.91 -20.07
CA ARG A 208 17.96 16.81 -20.32
C ARG A 208 16.63 16.07 -20.34
N GLY A 209 16.59 14.87 -20.91
CA GLY A 209 15.40 14.00 -20.92
C GLY A 209 14.98 13.59 -19.52
N LEU A 210 15.92 13.17 -18.69
CA LEU A 210 15.71 12.83 -17.28
C LEU A 210 15.23 14.05 -16.48
N ALA A 211 15.88 15.21 -16.65
CA ALA A 211 15.49 16.44 -15.96
C ALA A 211 14.08 16.91 -16.31
N LEU A 212 13.71 16.88 -17.60
CA LEU A 212 12.34 17.19 -18.04
C LEU A 212 11.33 16.18 -17.49
N ARG A 213 11.67 14.89 -17.48
CA ARG A 213 10.79 13.88 -16.89
C ARG A 213 10.61 14.09 -15.39
N LYS A 214 11.68 14.41 -14.67
CA LYS A 214 11.64 14.73 -13.23
C LYS A 214 10.71 15.90 -12.94
N ALA A 215 10.82 16.99 -13.69
CA ALA A 215 9.93 18.15 -13.58
C ALA A 215 8.47 17.81 -13.92
N ASN A 216 8.24 16.96 -14.93
CA ASN A 216 6.89 16.50 -15.25
C ASN A 216 6.28 15.67 -14.11
N ILE A 217 7.04 14.76 -13.51
CA ILE A 217 6.62 13.97 -12.35
C ILE A 217 6.26 14.87 -11.17
N ASP A 218 7.12 15.83 -10.86
CA ASP A 218 6.91 16.81 -9.78
C ASP A 218 5.64 17.66 -9.98
N ASN A 219 5.38 18.09 -11.22
CA ASN A 219 4.14 18.78 -11.58
C ASN A 219 2.90 17.90 -11.36
N VAL A 220 2.97 16.59 -11.64
CA VAL A 220 1.85 15.68 -11.38
C VAL A 220 1.59 15.58 -9.88
N PHE A 221 2.62 15.38 -9.05
CA PHE A 221 2.46 15.38 -7.59
C PHE A 221 1.86 16.68 -7.06
N SER A 222 2.34 17.82 -7.55
CA SER A 222 1.82 19.14 -7.19
C SER A 222 0.35 19.31 -7.56
N ASN A 223 -0.06 18.85 -8.74
CA ASN A 223 -1.46 18.90 -9.19
C ASN A 223 -2.38 18.03 -8.31
N GLU A 224 -1.89 16.88 -7.85
CA GLU A 224 -2.58 15.99 -6.91
C GLU A 224 -2.46 16.46 -5.44
N ARG A 225 -1.83 17.62 -5.20
CA ARG A 225 -1.57 18.18 -3.86
C ARG A 225 -0.78 17.25 -2.93
N ILE A 226 0.05 16.39 -3.52
CA ILE A 226 0.94 15.48 -2.80
C ILE A 226 2.27 16.20 -2.59
N ASN A 227 2.67 16.37 -1.33
CA ASN A 227 3.94 17.02 -0.98
C ASN A 227 5.12 16.04 -1.10
N PHE A 228 5.42 15.58 -2.32
CA PHE A 228 6.52 14.66 -2.59
C PHE A 228 7.84 15.41 -2.78
N PRO A 229 8.95 15.05 -2.10
CA PRO A 229 10.21 15.78 -2.25
C PRO A 229 10.81 15.59 -3.64
N PHE A 230 11.11 16.69 -4.32
CA PHE A 230 11.73 16.67 -5.66
C PHE A 230 13.01 15.84 -5.69
N ASP A 231 13.85 15.96 -4.66
CA ASP A 231 15.11 15.22 -4.55
C ASP A 231 14.93 13.73 -4.26
N ASN A 232 13.72 13.29 -3.92
CA ASN A 232 13.39 11.87 -3.72
C ASN A 232 12.88 11.21 -5.02
N ILE A 233 12.83 11.94 -6.13
CA ILE A 233 12.60 11.38 -7.48
C ILE A 233 13.95 11.01 -8.08
N LEU A 234 14.24 9.71 -8.09
CA LEU A 234 15.50 9.09 -8.49
C LEU A 234 15.34 8.41 -9.86
N PHE A 235 16.45 8.25 -10.59
CA PHE A 235 16.49 7.52 -11.85
C PHE A 235 17.60 6.47 -11.81
N TYR A 236 17.30 5.25 -12.26
CA TYR A 236 18.30 4.19 -12.37
C TYR A 236 17.92 3.18 -13.46
N ASP A 237 18.80 2.98 -14.44
CA ASP A 237 18.68 1.91 -15.43
C ASP A 237 19.61 0.75 -15.04
N ALA A 238 19.03 -0.29 -14.42
CA ALA A 238 19.79 -1.49 -14.02
C ALA A 238 20.39 -2.27 -15.20
N LEU A 239 19.93 -1.99 -16.44
CA LEU A 239 20.39 -2.62 -17.67
C LEU A 239 21.34 -1.70 -18.47
N GLN A 240 21.67 -0.52 -17.95
CA GLN A 240 22.68 0.35 -18.55
C GLN A 240 24.03 -0.35 -18.58
N GLY A 241 24.71 -0.27 -19.73
CA GLY A 241 25.95 -1.02 -19.98
C GLY A 241 25.77 -2.51 -20.23
N TYR A 242 24.53 -3.01 -20.38
CA TYR A 242 24.24 -4.39 -20.79
C TYR A 242 23.61 -4.45 -22.19
N LEU A 243 23.98 -5.48 -22.95
CA LEU A 243 23.36 -5.87 -24.22
C LEU A 243 22.04 -6.63 -23.96
N GLY A 244 21.23 -6.80 -25.00
CA GLY A 244 19.93 -7.48 -24.91
C GLY A 244 20.00 -8.96 -24.51
N ASP A 245 21.18 -9.58 -24.58
CA ASP A 245 21.47 -10.93 -24.10
C ASP A 245 21.99 -10.96 -22.66
N GLY A 246 22.07 -9.81 -21.99
CA GLY A 246 22.59 -9.65 -20.62
C GLY A 246 24.11 -9.62 -20.51
N SER A 247 24.84 -9.71 -21.62
CA SER A 247 26.29 -9.53 -21.62
C SER A 247 26.66 -8.04 -21.50
N LEU A 248 27.85 -7.74 -20.98
CA LEU A 248 28.32 -6.36 -20.85
C LEU A 248 28.56 -5.75 -22.23
N ASP A 249 28.00 -4.56 -22.45
CA ASP A 249 28.28 -3.75 -23.62
C ASP A 249 29.66 -3.10 -23.49
N ARG A 250 30.68 -3.85 -23.90
CA ARG A 250 32.08 -3.37 -23.87
C ARG A 250 32.38 -2.32 -24.95
N SER A 251 31.40 -1.93 -25.76
CA SER A 251 31.61 -0.92 -26.80
C SER A 251 31.50 0.51 -26.28
N ASP A 252 30.87 0.70 -25.13
CA ASP A 252 30.71 2.00 -24.49
C ASP A 252 31.53 2.07 -23.19
N GLU A 253 32.80 2.50 -23.31
CA GLU A 253 33.70 2.67 -22.17
C GLU A 253 33.31 3.83 -21.23
N SER A 254 32.29 4.64 -21.59
CA SER A 254 31.83 5.76 -20.76
C SER A 254 30.90 5.32 -19.62
N ILE A 255 30.33 4.11 -19.71
CA ILE A 255 29.40 3.58 -18.71
C ILE A 255 30.17 2.80 -17.65
N ASP A 256 30.23 3.37 -16.44
CA ASP A 256 30.73 2.68 -15.26
C ASP A 256 29.56 2.18 -14.40
N ILE A 257 29.18 0.92 -14.61
CA ILE A 257 28.08 0.26 -13.89
C ILE A 257 28.31 0.25 -12.37
N ALA A 258 29.57 0.16 -11.93
CA ALA A 258 29.88 0.15 -10.50
C ALA A 258 29.66 1.55 -9.90
N LEU A 259 30.08 2.59 -10.62
CA LEU A 259 29.83 3.98 -10.23
C LEU A 259 28.32 4.31 -10.22
N GLU A 260 27.56 3.90 -11.23
CA GLU A 260 26.10 4.11 -11.28
C GLU A 260 25.38 3.41 -10.12
N ARG A 261 25.80 2.17 -9.78
CA ARG A 261 25.29 1.48 -8.60
C ARG A 261 25.63 2.22 -7.32
N GLN A 262 26.86 2.68 -7.17
CA GLN A 262 27.26 3.46 -6.00
C GLN A 262 26.44 4.75 -5.89
N GLN A 263 26.15 5.40 -7.01
CA GLN A 263 25.36 6.63 -7.06
C GLN A 263 23.92 6.41 -6.59
N VAL A 264 23.24 5.35 -7.04
CA VAL A 264 21.85 5.09 -6.59
C VAL A 264 21.79 4.74 -5.10
N PHE A 265 22.77 4.02 -4.56
CA PHE A 265 22.85 3.78 -3.10
C PHE A 265 23.13 5.08 -2.33
N ALA A 266 24.01 5.94 -2.83
CA ALA A 266 24.26 7.25 -2.23
C ALA A 266 23.00 8.14 -2.26
N ASP A 267 22.20 8.06 -3.31
CA ASP A 267 20.92 8.75 -3.40
C ASP A 267 19.90 8.22 -2.38
N ILE A 268 19.83 6.91 -2.16
CA ILE A 268 18.99 6.30 -1.13
C ILE A 268 19.46 6.69 0.27
N GLU A 269 20.77 6.69 0.53
CA GLU A 269 21.34 7.15 1.79
C GLU A 269 21.05 8.64 2.05
N ARG A 270 21.06 9.47 1.01
CA ARG A 270 20.62 10.87 1.14
C ARG A 270 19.18 10.94 1.67
N VAL A 271 18.26 10.13 1.15
CA VAL A 271 16.86 10.10 1.62
C VAL A 271 16.81 9.76 3.12
N ILE A 272 17.61 8.78 3.57
CA ILE A 272 17.71 8.40 5.00
C ILE A 272 18.23 9.58 5.82
N VAL A 273 19.33 10.22 5.40
CA VAL A 273 19.96 11.34 6.11
C VAL A 273 19.03 12.56 6.15
N ASP A 274 18.31 12.86 5.08
CA ASP A 274 17.39 13.98 5.04
C ASP A 274 16.19 13.74 5.94
N ARG A 275 15.70 12.50 6.05
CA ARG A 275 14.71 12.13 7.06
C ARG A 275 15.23 12.38 8.47
N GLU A 276 16.42 11.91 8.81
CA GLU A 276 17.03 12.15 10.13
C GLU A 276 17.13 13.63 10.45
N ARG A 277 17.59 14.45 9.50
CA ARG A 277 17.68 15.90 9.67
C ARG A 277 16.31 16.54 9.89
N GLN A 278 15.27 16.05 9.22
CA GLN A 278 13.91 16.57 9.42
C GLN A 278 13.39 16.22 10.82
N LEU A 279 13.62 14.99 11.29
CA LEU A 279 13.28 14.57 12.65
C LEU A 279 14.07 15.37 13.71
N GLU A 280 15.36 15.62 13.48
CA GLU A 280 16.19 16.42 14.38
C GLU A 280 15.70 17.88 14.46
N LYS A 281 15.34 18.49 13.31
CA LYS A 281 14.75 19.84 13.27
C LYS A 281 13.44 19.91 14.05
N GLU A 282 12.63 18.86 13.98
CA GLU A 282 11.39 18.77 14.75
C GLU A 282 11.65 18.67 16.24
N ILE A 283 12.60 17.83 16.68
CA ILE A 283 13.02 17.76 18.09
C ILE A 283 13.48 19.14 18.58
N GLN A 284 14.32 19.83 17.81
CA GLN A 284 14.79 21.18 18.16
C GLN A 284 13.66 22.22 18.18
N LEU A 285 12.64 22.08 17.34
CA LEU A 285 11.46 22.94 17.37
C LEU A 285 10.64 22.66 18.64
N LEU A 286 10.41 21.39 18.96
CA LEU A 286 9.68 20.97 20.17
C LEU A 286 10.40 21.43 21.45
N ASP A 287 11.72 21.32 21.52
CA ASP A 287 12.51 21.80 22.65
C ASP A 287 12.36 23.31 22.85
N ARG A 288 12.40 24.08 21.76
CA ARG A 288 12.19 25.54 21.82
C ARG A 288 10.77 25.89 22.25
N GLN A 289 9.76 25.23 21.69
CA GLN A 289 8.37 25.44 22.08
C GLN A 289 8.14 25.07 23.55
N PHE A 290 8.72 23.97 24.02
CA PHE A 290 8.66 23.55 25.41
C PHE A 290 9.30 24.57 26.35
N GLU A 291 10.47 25.09 26.01
CA GLU A 291 11.14 26.12 26.81
C GLU A 291 10.37 27.45 26.81
N GLN A 292 9.77 27.85 25.68
CA GLN A 292 8.88 29.01 25.61
C GLN A 292 7.63 28.86 26.47
N ILE A 293 7.07 27.65 26.55
CA ILE A 293 5.95 27.33 27.43
C ILE A 293 6.38 27.34 28.90
N ARG A 294 7.51 26.70 29.21
CA ARG A 294 8.04 26.55 30.57
C ARG A 294 8.46 27.87 31.21
N THR A 295 9.04 28.77 30.42
CA THR A 295 9.54 30.08 30.88
C THR A 295 8.61 31.24 30.56
N GLY A 296 7.52 30.93 29.84
CA GLY A 296 6.50 31.87 29.42
C GLY A 296 5.83 32.62 30.57
N LYS A 297 5.23 33.76 30.23
CA LYS A 297 4.38 34.52 31.14
C LYS A 297 2.91 34.16 30.92
N ASP A 298 2.08 34.52 31.89
CA ASP A 298 0.63 34.46 31.71
C ASP A 298 0.20 35.23 30.46
N PHE A 299 -0.86 34.73 29.81
CA PHE A 299 -1.43 35.36 28.63
C PHE A 299 -1.85 36.80 28.89
N ALA A 300 -1.57 37.68 27.93
CA ALA A 300 -2.12 39.03 27.91
C ALA A 300 -3.65 38.98 27.88
N GLN A 301 -4.31 40.05 28.31
CA GLN A 301 -5.78 40.11 28.31
C GLN A 301 -6.36 39.81 26.91
N PHE A 302 -5.78 40.41 25.88
CA PHE A 302 -6.16 40.18 24.49
C PHE A 302 -5.98 38.70 24.04
N GLU A 303 -4.93 38.02 24.50
CA GLU A 303 -4.68 36.61 24.18
C GLU A 303 -5.74 35.72 24.85
N ASN A 304 -6.13 36.02 26.09
CA ASN A 304 -7.24 35.34 26.75
C ASN A 304 -8.57 35.54 26.00
N GLU A 305 -8.84 36.75 25.50
CA GLU A 305 -10.03 37.04 24.70
C GLU A 305 -10.04 36.24 23.38
N ILE A 306 -8.89 36.12 22.70
CA ILE A 306 -8.76 35.26 21.52
C ILE A 306 -9.04 33.79 21.85
N VAL A 307 -8.48 33.27 22.93
CA VAL A 307 -8.70 31.86 23.35
C VAL A 307 -10.17 31.58 23.63
N LEU A 308 -10.87 32.50 24.30
CA LEU A 308 -12.31 32.38 24.56
C LEU A 308 -13.13 32.37 23.25
N VAL A 309 -12.81 33.25 22.30
CA VAL A 309 -13.46 33.26 20.98
C VAL A 309 -13.17 31.97 20.22
N ALA A 310 -11.95 31.45 20.32
CA ALA A 310 -11.57 30.19 19.69
C ALA A 310 -12.36 29.01 20.28
N GLN A 311 -12.49 28.92 21.60
CA GLN A 311 -13.32 27.90 22.27
C GLN A 311 -14.76 27.94 21.74
N GLN A 312 -15.39 29.12 21.67
CA GLN A 312 -16.75 29.25 21.17
C GLN A 312 -16.90 28.75 19.73
N LYS A 313 -15.95 29.08 18.85
CA LYS A 313 -15.94 28.61 17.46
C LYS A 313 -15.69 27.10 17.36
N VAL A 314 -14.84 26.53 18.22
CA VAL A 314 -14.62 25.07 18.28
C VAL A 314 -15.92 24.37 18.72
N HIS A 315 -16.66 24.92 19.68
CA HIS A 315 -17.98 24.40 20.07
C HIS A 315 -18.97 24.37 18.90
N GLU A 316 -18.99 25.41 18.07
CA GLU A 316 -19.84 25.46 16.85
C GLU A 316 -19.52 24.33 15.87
N LEU A 317 -18.28 23.83 15.87
CA LEU A 317 -17.81 22.71 15.04
C LEU A 317 -18.05 21.32 15.68
N SER A 318 -18.71 21.26 16.84
CA SER A 318 -19.05 19.99 17.49
C SER A 318 -20.10 19.21 16.70
N SER A 319 -20.98 19.90 15.98
CA SER A 319 -22.07 19.29 15.23
C SER A 319 -21.71 19.20 13.75
N LEU A 320 -21.49 17.98 13.27
CA LEU A 320 -21.21 17.71 11.87
C LEU A 320 -22.52 17.58 11.10
N ASN A 321 -22.65 18.38 10.05
CA ASN A 321 -23.62 18.11 8.99
C ASN A 321 -22.96 17.18 7.97
N LEU A 322 -23.03 15.88 8.22
CA LEU A 322 -22.47 14.85 7.36
C LEU A 322 -23.39 14.64 6.16
N ALA A 323 -22.86 14.82 4.95
CA ALA A 323 -23.59 14.46 3.74
C ALA A 323 -23.77 12.94 3.68
N SER A 324 -24.95 12.49 3.22
CA SER A 324 -25.29 11.07 3.07
C SER A 324 -24.56 10.46 1.87
N ASN A 325 -23.27 10.18 2.00
CA ASN A 325 -22.61 9.26 1.07
C ASN A 325 -22.96 7.83 1.50
N SER A 326 -23.41 7.01 0.55
CA SER A 326 -23.76 5.62 0.83
C SER A 326 -22.52 4.76 0.77
N PHE A 327 -22.02 4.37 1.94
CA PHE A 327 -20.97 3.36 2.07
C PHE A 327 -21.38 2.08 1.32
N ALA A 328 -22.65 1.67 1.44
CA ALA A 328 -23.12 0.45 0.81
C ALA A 328 -22.97 0.43 -0.72
N ASN A 329 -23.30 1.53 -1.41
CA ASN A 329 -23.15 1.62 -2.86
C ASN A 329 -21.68 1.56 -3.28
N ASP A 330 -20.84 2.38 -2.65
CA ASP A 330 -19.41 2.44 -2.96
C ASP A 330 -18.71 1.11 -2.63
N TYR A 331 -19.16 0.42 -1.57
CA TYR A 331 -18.62 -0.87 -1.15
C TYR A 331 -18.83 -1.95 -2.21
N VAL A 332 -20.03 -2.00 -2.79
CA VAL A 332 -20.37 -2.96 -3.83
C VAL A 332 -19.61 -2.69 -5.13
N ASP A 333 -19.32 -1.44 -5.46
CA ASP A 333 -18.51 -1.05 -6.62
C ASP A 333 -17.03 -1.47 -6.50
N MET A 334 -16.53 -1.65 -5.27
CA MET A 334 -15.17 -2.15 -5.05
C MET A 334 -15.03 -3.67 -5.26
N LEU A 335 -16.14 -4.42 -5.17
CA LEU A 335 -16.12 -5.88 -5.29
C LEU A 335 -15.57 -6.34 -6.66
N PRO A 336 -15.05 -7.58 -6.76
CA PRO A 336 -14.44 -8.07 -7.99
C PRO A 336 -15.33 -7.93 -9.23
N GLU A 337 -14.81 -7.25 -10.25
CA GLU A 337 -15.59 -6.91 -11.44
C GLU A 337 -16.00 -8.16 -12.24
N HIS A 338 -15.07 -9.11 -12.38
CA HIS A 338 -15.30 -10.33 -13.12
C HIS A 338 -16.06 -11.36 -12.26
N HIS A 339 -17.20 -11.84 -12.76
CA HIS A 339 -18.10 -12.78 -12.09
C HIS A 339 -17.41 -14.05 -11.56
N CYS A 340 -16.43 -14.61 -12.27
CA CYS A 340 -15.68 -15.77 -11.74
C CYS A 340 -14.80 -15.41 -10.55
N THR A 341 -14.20 -14.21 -10.54
CA THR A 341 -13.38 -13.74 -9.41
C THR A 341 -14.25 -13.43 -8.21
N LEU A 342 -15.43 -12.84 -8.43
CA LEU A 342 -16.42 -12.61 -7.38
C LEU A 342 -16.89 -13.93 -6.75
N ARG A 343 -17.18 -14.95 -7.57
CA ARG A 343 -17.50 -16.29 -7.09
C ARG A 343 -16.35 -16.91 -6.28
N ALA A 344 -15.13 -16.87 -6.80
CA ALA A 344 -13.96 -17.38 -6.11
C ALA A 344 -13.74 -16.70 -4.75
N THR A 345 -14.04 -15.40 -4.67
CA THR A 345 -13.98 -14.59 -3.45
C THR A 345 -15.07 -15.01 -2.45
N ASN A 346 -16.31 -15.19 -2.92
CA ASN A 346 -17.43 -15.64 -2.07
C ASN A 346 -17.21 -17.06 -1.52
N ASN A 347 -16.69 -17.99 -2.34
CA ASN A 347 -16.33 -19.34 -1.90
C ASN A 347 -15.25 -19.37 -0.80
N ARG A 348 -14.58 -18.23 -0.58
CA ARG A 348 -13.54 -18.03 0.43
C ARG A 348 -13.95 -16.94 1.43
N TYR A 349 -15.25 -16.71 1.58
CA TYR A 349 -15.82 -15.80 2.57
C TYR A 349 -15.21 -14.39 2.52
N GLY A 350 -14.99 -13.87 1.30
CA GLY A 350 -14.50 -12.51 1.09
C GLY A 350 -12.99 -12.35 0.96
N GLN A 351 -12.20 -13.41 1.19
CA GLN A 351 -10.73 -13.35 1.15
C GLN A 351 -10.16 -14.27 0.08
N TYR A 352 -9.53 -13.69 -0.94
CA TYR A 352 -8.88 -14.42 -2.02
C TYR A 352 -7.40 -14.04 -2.14
N GLU A 353 -6.58 -14.63 -1.26
CA GLU A 353 -5.12 -14.35 -1.16
C GLU A 353 -4.37 -14.49 -2.50
N LEU A 354 -4.76 -15.43 -3.37
CA LEU A 354 -4.08 -15.64 -4.66
C LEU A 354 -4.26 -14.48 -5.65
N ARG A 355 -5.21 -13.59 -5.40
CA ARG A 355 -5.49 -12.40 -6.20
C ARG A 355 -5.38 -11.11 -5.38
N ASP A 356 -4.88 -11.21 -4.14
CA ASP A 356 -4.84 -10.12 -3.16
C ASP A 356 -6.18 -9.38 -3.09
N ILE A 357 -7.23 -10.14 -2.81
CA ILE A 357 -8.56 -9.61 -2.53
C ILE A 357 -8.89 -9.86 -1.07
N ASP A 358 -9.23 -8.80 -0.35
CA ASP A 358 -9.73 -8.79 1.03
C ASP A 358 -10.82 -7.73 1.10
N ILE A 359 -12.08 -8.15 0.95
CA ILE A 359 -13.22 -7.23 0.92
C ILE A 359 -13.38 -6.45 2.24
N TYR A 360 -12.92 -7.01 3.36
CA TYR A 360 -12.98 -6.37 4.67
C TYR A 360 -11.99 -5.20 4.73
N PHE A 361 -10.74 -5.45 4.32
CA PHE A 361 -9.72 -4.43 4.24
C PHE A 361 -10.07 -3.32 3.23
N ASN A 362 -10.77 -3.66 2.15
CA ASN A 362 -11.33 -2.65 1.25
C ASN A 362 -12.42 -1.81 1.88
N GLY A 363 -13.33 -2.44 2.63
CA GLY A 363 -14.33 -1.73 3.40
C GLY A 363 -13.72 -0.71 4.36
N ARG A 364 -12.64 -1.09 5.05
CA ARG A 364 -11.83 -0.16 5.84
C ARG A 364 -11.36 1.03 5.03
N TYR A 365 -10.68 0.79 3.91
CA TYR A 365 -10.13 1.86 3.08
C TYR A 365 -11.22 2.82 2.56
N LEU A 366 -12.35 2.28 2.10
CA LEU A 366 -13.50 3.08 1.70
C LEU A 366 -14.02 3.94 2.86
N ALA A 367 -14.17 3.34 4.05
CA ALA A 367 -14.61 4.07 5.24
C ALA A 367 -13.67 5.23 5.54
N GLU A 368 -12.35 4.99 5.59
CA GLU A 368 -11.36 6.03 5.84
C GLU A 368 -11.50 7.20 4.83
N ASN A 369 -11.72 6.91 3.54
CA ASN A 369 -11.91 7.94 2.51
C ASN A 369 -13.21 8.72 2.66
N LEU A 370 -14.32 8.04 2.95
CA LEU A 370 -15.61 8.68 3.17
C LEU A 370 -15.58 9.58 4.40
N ILE A 371 -14.91 9.13 5.47
CA ILE A 371 -14.69 9.91 6.68
C ILE A 371 -13.93 11.19 6.31
N ARG A 372 -12.73 11.06 5.73
CA ARG A 372 -11.91 12.21 5.32
C ARG A 372 -12.70 13.18 4.46
N HIS A 373 -13.38 12.69 3.43
CA HIS A 373 -14.18 13.53 2.54
C HIS A 373 -15.31 14.27 3.28
N SER A 374 -16.03 13.59 4.17
CA SER A 374 -17.15 14.18 4.90
C SER A 374 -16.71 15.16 5.99
N THR A 375 -15.50 15.02 6.53
CA THR A 375 -14.98 15.86 7.63
C THR A 375 -13.98 16.94 7.21
N GLU A 376 -13.46 16.92 5.97
CA GLU A 376 -12.39 17.81 5.51
C GLU A 376 -12.70 19.30 5.67
N LYS A 377 -13.95 19.68 5.41
CA LYS A 377 -14.40 21.07 5.59
C LYS A 377 -14.24 21.52 7.05
N TYR A 378 -14.64 20.69 8.00
CA TYR A 378 -14.59 21.01 9.43
C TYR A 378 -13.14 21.04 9.94
N LYS A 379 -12.30 20.11 9.46
CA LYS A 379 -10.84 20.18 9.70
C LYS A 379 -10.26 21.49 9.18
N SER A 380 -10.61 21.88 7.95
CA SER A 380 -10.13 23.13 7.35
C SER A 380 -10.57 24.35 8.16
N GLU A 381 -11.80 24.37 8.68
CA GLU A 381 -12.29 25.44 9.55
C GLU A 381 -11.52 25.52 10.88
N LEU A 382 -11.19 24.39 11.50
CA LEU A 382 -10.30 24.35 12.67
C LEU A 382 -8.91 24.90 12.35
N LEU A 383 -8.28 24.46 11.25
CA LEU A 383 -6.94 24.93 10.86
C LEU A 383 -6.93 26.43 10.50
N ASN A 384 -8.01 26.95 9.92
CA ASN A 384 -8.17 28.38 9.65
C ASN A 384 -8.30 29.19 10.93
N LEU A 385 -9.02 28.67 11.94
CA LEU A 385 -9.09 29.28 13.26
C LEU A 385 -7.72 29.36 13.91
N ILE A 386 -6.95 28.26 13.86
CA ILE A 386 -5.57 28.23 14.36
C ILE A 386 -4.68 29.24 13.64
N SER A 387 -4.74 29.26 12.31
CA SER A 387 -3.95 30.21 11.50
C SER A 387 -4.31 31.66 11.82
N PHE A 388 -5.59 31.96 12.09
CA PHE A 388 -6.02 33.28 12.53
C PHE A 388 -5.38 33.67 13.89
N ILE A 389 -5.36 32.76 14.85
CA ILE A 389 -4.69 33.00 16.14
C ILE A 389 -3.19 33.29 15.92
N GLU A 390 -2.52 32.47 15.10
CA GLU A 390 -1.10 32.63 14.77
C GLU A 390 -0.78 34.01 14.15
N THR A 391 -1.70 34.57 13.35
CA THR A 391 -1.49 35.89 12.72
C THR A 391 -1.69 37.08 13.65
N GLU A 392 -2.52 36.93 14.70
CA GLU A 392 -2.86 38.04 15.60
C GLU A 392 -1.88 38.17 16.77
N ILE A 393 -1.22 37.07 17.15
CA ILE A 393 -0.33 37.04 18.32
C ILE A 393 1.14 37.25 17.96
N SER A 394 1.93 37.70 18.94
CA SER A 394 3.38 37.82 18.75
C SER A 394 4.03 36.44 18.58
N PRO A 395 5.00 36.27 17.66
CA PRO A 395 5.76 35.03 17.53
C PRO A 395 6.51 34.61 18.80
N ASP A 396 6.84 35.57 19.67
CA ASP A 396 7.53 35.31 20.94
C ASP A 396 6.55 35.04 22.10
N SER A 397 5.24 35.05 21.84
CA SER A 397 4.24 34.75 22.85
C SER A 397 4.23 33.26 23.21
N THR A 398 3.93 32.97 24.48
CA THR A 398 3.68 31.61 24.95
C THR A 398 2.51 30.96 24.21
N LEU A 399 1.48 31.74 23.87
CA LEU A 399 0.34 31.27 23.10
C LEU A 399 0.76 30.80 21.69
N SER A 400 1.77 31.41 21.06
CA SER A 400 2.25 31.00 19.73
C SER A 400 2.81 29.58 19.74
N ALA A 401 3.66 29.25 20.73
CA ALA A 401 4.19 27.90 20.89
C ALA A 401 3.09 26.86 21.13
N ILE A 402 2.10 27.21 21.95
CA ILE A 402 0.93 26.38 22.29
C ILE A 402 0.09 26.12 21.04
N VAL A 403 -0.23 27.15 20.26
CA VAL A 403 -1.08 27.06 19.07
C VAL A 403 -0.40 26.27 17.94
N GLN A 404 0.91 26.44 17.75
CA GLN A 404 1.66 25.61 16.80
C GLN A 404 1.61 24.12 17.18
N ARG A 405 1.69 23.80 18.47
CA ARG A 405 1.56 22.42 18.94
C ARG A 405 0.14 21.88 18.71
N LEU A 406 -0.87 22.70 18.96
CA LEU A 406 -2.27 22.35 18.70
C LEU A 406 -2.51 22.02 17.23
N ARG A 407 -1.93 22.80 16.32
CA ARG A 407 -1.99 22.53 14.88
C ARG A 407 -1.50 21.13 14.53
N SER A 408 -0.31 20.76 15.01
CA SER A 408 0.24 19.42 14.78
C SER A 408 -0.61 18.30 15.41
N GLN A 409 -1.20 18.55 16.58
CA GLN A 409 -2.12 17.59 17.21
C GLN A 409 -3.42 17.42 16.42
N ILE A 410 -3.99 18.50 15.84
CA ILE A 410 -5.18 18.41 15.00
C ILE A 410 -4.93 17.51 13.80
N ASP A 411 -3.78 17.69 13.11
CA ASP A 411 -3.44 16.85 11.97
C ASP A 411 -3.26 15.38 12.35
N GLY A 412 -2.53 15.10 13.44
CA GLY A 412 -2.35 13.73 13.93
C GLY A 412 -3.66 13.07 14.36
N ASN A 413 -4.44 13.72 15.23
CA ASN A 413 -5.71 13.18 15.72
C ASN A 413 -6.72 12.96 14.60
N TYR A 414 -6.69 13.78 13.53
CA TYR A 414 -7.55 13.60 12.37
C TYR A 414 -7.23 12.34 11.58
N GLU A 415 -5.94 12.06 11.35
CA GLU A 415 -5.54 10.81 10.68
C GLU A 415 -5.88 9.59 11.54
N ASP A 416 -5.60 9.66 12.84
CA ASP A 416 -5.93 8.59 13.79
C ASP A 416 -7.45 8.34 13.83
N LEU A 417 -8.28 9.39 13.81
CA LEU A 417 -9.74 9.27 13.73
C LEU A 417 -10.17 8.47 12.50
N ALA A 418 -9.64 8.81 11.32
CA ALA A 418 -10.02 8.12 10.08
C ALA A 418 -9.56 6.65 10.12
N ILE A 419 -8.31 6.41 10.52
CA ILE A 419 -7.70 5.07 10.58
C ILE A 419 -8.46 4.15 11.55
N ASP A 420 -8.73 4.62 12.76
CA ASP A 420 -9.36 3.83 13.81
C ASP A 420 -10.82 3.50 13.49
N LEU A 421 -11.58 4.47 13.00
CA LEU A 421 -12.94 4.20 12.53
C LEU A 421 -12.93 3.26 11.32
N GLY A 422 -11.93 3.36 10.45
CA GLY A 422 -11.73 2.38 9.37
C GLY A 422 -11.53 0.96 9.90
N VAL A 423 -10.74 0.78 10.96
CA VAL A 423 -10.55 -0.53 11.64
C VAL A 423 -11.85 -1.01 12.30
N GLU A 424 -12.62 -0.10 12.91
CA GLU A 424 -13.91 -0.42 13.49
C GLU A 424 -14.90 -0.93 12.42
N ILE A 425 -14.93 -0.28 11.25
CA ILE A 425 -15.73 -0.74 10.10
C ILE A 425 -15.23 -2.08 9.55
N GLU A 426 -13.91 -2.32 9.46
CA GLU A 426 -13.35 -3.64 9.11
C GLU A 426 -13.91 -4.73 10.02
N THR A 427 -13.92 -4.44 11.33
CA THR A 427 -14.38 -5.35 12.38
C THR A 427 -15.89 -5.59 12.28
N ILE A 428 -16.69 -4.55 12.08
CA ILE A 428 -18.14 -4.66 11.88
C ILE A 428 -18.45 -5.53 10.64
N LEU A 429 -17.73 -5.33 9.54
CA LEU A 429 -17.89 -6.15 8.33
C LEU A 429 -17.53 -7.61 8.61
N SER A 430 -16.36 -7.87 9.20
CA SER A 430 -15.81 -9.22 9.37
C SER A 430 -16.51 -10.06 10.42
N ASP A 431 -16.83 -9.43 11.57
CA ASP A 431 -17.19 -10.14 12.79
C ASP A 431 -18.68 -10.00 13.12
N ARG A 432 -19.41 -9.11 12.43
CA ARG A 432 -20.85 -8.91 12.62
C ARG A 432 -21.66 -9.12 11.33
N LEU A 433 -21.44 -8.31 10.30
CA LEU A 433 -22.33 -8.26 9.14
C LEU A 433 -22.13 -9.43 8.16
N LEU A 434 -20.90 -9.88 7.97
CA LEU A 434 -20.57 -11.01 7.08
C LEU A 434 -20.12 -12.26 7.86
N ALA A 435 -20.34 -12.26 9.17
CA ALA A 435 -20.10 -13.40 10.04
C ALA A 435 -21.33 -14.34 10.11
N PRO A 436 -21.16 -15.62 10.47
CA PRO A 436 -19.87 -16.33 10.55
C PRO A 436 -19.30 -16.61 9.14
N LYS A 437 -17.98 -16.84 9.04
CA LYS A 437 -17.30 -17.20 7.78
C LYS A 437 -17.40 -18.71 7.54
N ASP A 438 -18.63 -19.19 7.48
CA ASP A 438 -18.96 -20.61 7.39
C ASP A 438 -20.19 -20.79 6.49
N TYR A 439 -20.15 -21.81 5.63
CA TYR A 439 -21.24 -22.09 4.71
C TYR A 439 -22.48 -22.62 5.43
N ASP A 440 -22.34 -23.51 6.41
CA ASP A 440 -23.50 -24.14 7.06
C ASP A 440 -24.20 -23.18 8.04
N GLU A 441 -23.45 -22.22 8.60
CA GLU A 441 -23.97 -21.30 9.62
C GLU A 441 -24.42 -19.93 9.08
N SER A 442 -23.91 -19.49 7.92
CA SER A 442 -24.22 -18.15 7.37
C SER A 442 -25.17 -18.20 6.19
N THR A 443 -26.37 -17.65 6.37
CA THR A 443 -27.36 -17.49 5.29
C THR A 443 -26.82 -16.61 4.16
N PHE A 444 -26.06 -15.57 4.47
CA PHE A 444 -25.45 -14.69 3.48
C PHE A 444 -24.48 -15.46 2.56
N TRP A 445 -23.58 -16.26 3.14
CA TRP A 445 -22.62 -17.03 2.35
C TRP A 445 -23.29 -18.14 1.54
N GLN A 446 -24.29 -18.83 2.09
CA GLN A 446 -25.09 -19.80 1.33
C GLN A 446 -25.71 -19.14 0.10
N GLN A 447 -26.39 -18.01 0.28
CA GLN A 447 -27.06 -17.31 -0.81
C GLN A 447 -26.08 -16.87 -1.90
N THR A 448 -24.94 -16.29 -1.52
CA THR A 448 -23.95 -15.79 -2.50
C THR A 448 -23.21 -16.91 -3.22
N ILE A 449 -22.91 -18.03 -2.54
CA ILE A 449 -22.24 -19.21 -3.12
C ILE A 449 -23.20 -20.00 -4.01
N ASP A 450 -24.40 -20.32 -3.52
CA ASP A 450 -25.38 -21.16 -4.20
C ASP A 450 -26.01 -20.46 -5.41
N ARG A 451 -25.99 -19.11 -5.44
CA ARG A 451 -26.48 -18.34 -6.59
C ARG A 451 -25.75 -18.70 -7.87
N TRP A 452 -24.52 -19.21 -7.78
CA TRP A 452 -23.75 -19.62 -8.95
C TRP A 452 -24.40 -20.79 -9.70
N GLY A 453 -24.52 -20.68 -11.01
CA GLY A 453 -25.09 -21.73 -11.85
C GLY A 453 -26.62 -21.74 -11.95
N GLN A 454 -27.33 -20.87 -11.23
CA GLN A 454 -28.80 -20.76 -11.27
C GLN A 454 -29.35 -19.89 -12.44
N GLY A 455 -28.55 -19.69 -13.50
CA GLY A 455 -28.93 -18.88 -14.67
C GLY A 455 -28.18 -17.54 -14.78
N SER A 456 -28.60 -16.70 -15.73
CA SER A 456 -28.05 -15.35 -15.95
C SER A 456 -28.28 -14.45 -14.73
N GLY A 457 -27.48 -13.38 -14.59
CA GLY A 457 -27.68 -12.36 -13.54
C GLY A 457 -26.90 -12.58 -12.24
N TYR A 458 -26.04 -13.61 -12.16
CA TYR A 458 -25.25 -13.91 -10.95
C TYR A 458 -24.62 -12.67 -10.29
N LYS A 459 -23.90 -11.85 -11.07
CA LYS A 459 -23.23 -10.65 -10.52
C LYS A 459 -24.24 -9.70 -9.89
N VAL A 460 -25.29 -9.32 -10.62
CA VAL A 460 -26.30 -8.35 -10.16
C VAL A 460 -26.96 -8.81 -8.87
N ASP A 461 -27.36 -10.08 -8.80
CA ASP A 461 -28.03 -10.62 -7.62
C ASP A 461 -27.10 -10.68 -6.41
N VAL A 462 -25.84 -11.11 -6.62
CA VAL A 462 -24.82 -11.12 -5.54
C VAL A 462 -24.52 -9.71 -5.05
N LEU A 463 -24.39 -8.73 -5.95
CA LEU A 463 -24.17 -7.33 -5.57
C LEU A 463 -25.36 -6.81 -4.74
N SER A 464 -26.60 -7.14 -5.11
CA SER A 464 -27.79 -6.79 -4.33
C SER A 464 -27.78 -7.41 -2.92
N LEU A 465 -27.30 -8.65 -2.77
CA LEU A 465 -27.16 -9.28 -1.45
C LEU A 465 -26.14 -8.54 -0.60
N TYR A 466 -24.99 -8.17 -1.17
CA TYR A 466 -23.99 -7.35 -0.47
C TYR A 466 -24.59 -6.00 -0.05
N THR A 467 -25.23 -5.27 -0.96
CA THR A 467 -25.86 -3.97 -0.65
C THR A 467 -26.83 -4.10 0.52
N GLN A 468 -27.72 -5.11 0.52
CA GLN A 468 -28.66 -5.34 1.61
C GLN A 468 -27.96 -5.67 2.93
N GLN A 469 -26.88 -6.44 2.88
CA GLN A 469 -26.16 -6.88 4.08
C GLN A 469 -25.37 -5.75 4.74
N VAL A 470 -24.87 -4.79 3.96
CA VAL A 470 -24.02 -3.68 4.47
C VAL A 470 -24.76 -2.36 4.62
N ILE A 471 -26.05 -2.27 4.25
CA ILE A 471 -26.83 -1.02 4.33
C ILE A 471 -26.91 -0.47 5.76
N GLU A 472 -26.86 -1.34 6.77
CA GLU A 472 -26.82 -0.93 8.18
C GLU A 472 -25.60 -0.05 8.50
N ILE A 473 -24.50 -0.15 7.73
CA ILE A 473 -23.35 0.73 7.91
C ILE A 473 -23.72 2.17 7.59
N ASP A 474 -24.52 2.43 6.55
CA ASP A 474 -24.90 3.80 6.18
C ASP A 474 -25.62 4.52 7.34
N GLU A 475 -26.44 3.79 8.11
CA GLU A 475 -27.14 4.32 9.28
C GLU A 475 -26.17 4.56 10.46
N LEU A 476 -25.22 3.64 10.68
CA LEU A 476 -24.23 3.75 11.77
C LEU A 476 -23.15 4.79 11.48
N PHE A 477 -22.84 5.05 10.21
CA PHE A 477 -21.67 5.82 9.80
C PHE A 477 -21.69 7.24 10.36
N ALA A 478 -22.84 7.92 10.29
CA ALA A 478 -22.97 9.29 10.75
C ALA A 478 -22.77 9.39 12.27
N ASP A 479 -23.37 8.49 13.04
CA ASP A 479 -23.28 8.48 14.51
C ASP A 479 -21.86 8.14 14.98
N LEU A 480 -21.18 7.20 14.33
CA LEU A 480 -19.79 6.83 14.62
C LEU A 480 -18.85 8.02 14.39
N ILE A 481 -18.95 8.68 13.23
CA ILE A 481 -18.13 9.84 12.91
C ILE A 481 -18.41 10.99 13.86
N GLN A 482 -19.69 11.28 14.13
CA GLN A 482 -20.09 12.36 15.02
C GLN A 482 -19.56 12.16 16.44
N THR A 483 -19.65 10.93 16.96
CA THR A 483 -19.15 10.58 18.30
C THR A 483 -17.63 10.71 18.35
N ALA A 484 -16.93 10.07 17.40
CA ALA A 484 -15.48 10.11 17.35
C ALA A 484 -14.93 11.53 17.12
N TRP A 485 -15.60 12.35 16.32
CA TRP A 485 -15.22 13.74 16.09
C TRP A 485 -15.26 14.55 17.39
N ILE A 486 -16.32 14.41 18.16
CA ILE A 486 -16.43 15.07 19.47
C ILE A 486 -15.30 14.58 20.39
N ASP A 487 -15.17 13.27 20.55
CA ASP A 487 -14.29 12.68 21.56
C ASP A 487 -12.80 12.84 21.23
N ARG A 488 -12.44 12.82 19.94
CA ARG A 488 -11.04 12.73 19.50
C ARG A 488 -10.50 14.02 18.88
N ILE A 489 -11.37 14.90 18.41
CA ILE A 489 -10.97 16.18 17.81
C ILE A 489 -11.39 17.33 18.72
N ILE A 490 -12.69 17.50 18.95
CA ILE A 490 -13.23 18.68 19.61
C ILE A 490 -12.83 18.74 21.09
N GLN A 491 -13.10 17.69 21.86
CA GLN A 491 -12.78 17.68 23.29
C GLN A 491 -11.28 17.86 23.57
N PRO A 492 -10.36 17.18 22.87
CA PRO A 492 -8.93 17.43 23.05
C PRO A 492 -8.53 18.88 22.77
N ILE A 493 -9.10 19.51 21.73
CA ILE A 493 -8.82 20.92 21.42
C ILE A 493 -9.35 21.84 22.54
N LEU A 494 -10.58 21.64 23.01
CA LEU A 494 -11.17 22.46 24.06
C LEU A 494 -10.40 22.34 25.39
N VAL A 495 -10.01 21.12 25.77
CA VAL A 495 -9.16 20.86 26.93
C VAL A 495 -7.81 21.55 26.78
N PHE A 496 -7.21 21.48 25.59
CA PHE A 496 -5.95 22.15 25.29
C PHE A 496 -6.06 23.68 25.40
N LEU A 497 -7.21 24.24 25.01
CA LEU A 497 -7.54 25.66 25.17
C LEU A 497 -7.95 26.03 26.61
N GLY A 498 -7.85 25.11 27.58
CA GLY A 498 -8.07 25.38 29.00
C GLY A 498 -9.51 25.19 29.49
N GLU A 499 -10.38 24.59 28.68
CA GLU A 499 -11.71 24.20 29.14
C GLU A 499 -11.60 23.02 30.12
N SER A 500 -12.20 23.16 31.30
CA SER A 500 -12.15 22.11 32.31
C SER A 500 -13.01 20.92 31.85
N THR A 501 -12.45 19.71 31.81
CA THR A 501 -13.25 18.50 31.62
C THR A 501 -14.24 18.38 32.77
N SER A 502 -15.47 18.81 32.56
CA SER A 502 -16.55 18.50 33.49
C SER A 502 -16.86 17.01 33.36
N THR A 503 -16.11 16.17 34.06
CA THR A 503 -16.53 14.79 34.33
C THR A 503 -17.71 14.83 35.30
N GLY A 504 -18.84 15.33 34.83
CA GLY A 504 -20.14 15.24 35.46
C GLY A 504 -20.82 13.96 35.03
N ARG A 505 -20.35 12.81 35.54
CA ARG A 505 -21.27 11.69 35.76
C ARG A 505 -22.21 12.13 36.89
N SER A 506 -23.33 12.74 36.50
CA SER A 506 -24.48 12.84 37.39
C SER A 506 -25.06 11.42 37.53
N SER A 507 -25.18 11.05 38.80
CA SER A 507 -25.76 9.84 39.41
C SER A 507 -26.86 9.12 38.63
#